data_AF-E9HNJ1-F1
#
_entry.id   AF-E9HNJ1-F1
#
_cell.length_a   1.000
_cell.length_b   1.000
_cell.length_c   1.000
_cell.angle_alpha   90.00
_cell.angle_beta   90.00
_cell.angle_gamma   90.00
#
_symmetry.space_group_name_H-M   'P 1'
#
loop_
_entity.id
_entity.type
_entity.pdbx_description
1 polymer ?
#
loop_
_entity_poly.entity_id
_entity_poly.type
_entity_poly.pdbx_seq_one_letter_code
_entity_poly.pdbx_strand_id
1 'polypeptide(L)'
;MLNTGKLAGRTIFITGASRGIGKAIALKAAKDGANVVIAAKTAEPHPKLPGTIYTAAKEIEAAGGKCLPCIVDVRDESQIQAAVEAAVKTFGGIDILVNNASAISLTGTLETQMKKYDLMHHVNTRGTYLTSKLCLPYLKVGKNPHILNLSPPLNMNPVWFQNHVAYTMAKYGMSMCVLGMAEEFRSDGVAVNALWPRTGITTAAMDMLGKLMGGEDTVNQLRFPEIMADAAYVILTRDSKNFTRNFCIDEDILREVGVKDFDVYAVKPGTPLMPDFFLDEFLEDFSKKSSPKMSAEATQDVPAGGAGQVDQVFKTIMAAANEEIVKKTNAVFAFQVKGAEEGQWYLDLKNGSGSSGKGESPSPPDATLIMDSQDFVKMFQGKLKATAAFMTGKLKIKGDMGKAMKLEKLMGSMQSKL
;
A
#
# COMPACT_ATOMS: atom_id res chain seq x y z
N MET A 1 -10.91 -22.63 -6.34
CA MET A 1 -11.31 -23.82 -5.54
C MET A 1 -12.82 -23.84 -5.32
N LEU A 2 -13.49 -25.00 -5.33
CA LEU A 2 -14.95 -25.09 -5.13
C LEU A 2 -15.33 -25.10 -3.65
N ASN A 3 -16.49 -24.52 -3.35
CA ASN A 3 -17.11 -24.53 -2.03
C ASN A 3 -17.59 -25.94 -1.65
N THR A 4 -17.56 -26.26 -0.35
CA THR A 4 -17.93 -27.57 0.18
C THR A 4 -19.20 -27.54 1.05
N GLY A 5 -19.86 -26.39 1.24
CA GLY A 5 -21.03 -26.25 2.10
C GLY A 5 -20.73 -26.22 3.61
N LYS A 6 -19.46 -26.26 4.02
CA LYS A 6 -19.07 -26.35 5.45
C LYS A 6 -19.36 -25.07 6.24
N LEU A 7 -19.55 -23.94 5.57
CA LEU A 7 -19.92 -22.67 6.20
C LEU A 7 -21.43 -22.39 6.18
N ALA A 8 -22.26 -23.35 5.75
CA ALA A 8 -23.71 -23.19 5.73
C ALA A 8 -24.26 -22.84 7.12
N GLY A 9 -25.00 -21.72 7.19
CA GLY A 9 -25.59 -21.22 8.43
C GLY A 9 -24.60 -20.72 9.48
N ARG A 10 -23.28 -20.67 9.19
CA ARG A 10 -22.28 -20.06 10.06
C ARG A 10 -22.38 -18.55 10.03
N THR A 11 -22.17 -17.89 11.16
CA THR A 11 -22.13 -16.42 11.22
C THR A 11 -20.70 -15.91 11.22
N ILE A 12 -20.37 -15.12 10.20
CA ILE A 12 -19.03 -14.59 9.95
C ILE A 12 -19.04 -13.07 10.07
N PHE A 13 -18.34 -12.55 11.07
CA PHE A 13 -18.15 -11.13 11.29
C PHE A 13 -16.87 -10.66 10.60
N ILE A 14 -16.96 -9.77 9.62
CA ILE A 14 -15.80 -9.35 8.83
C ILE A 14 -15.63 -7.82 8.88
N THR A 15 -14.50 -7.37 9.43
CA THR A 15 -14.16 -5.95 9.41
C THR A 15 -13.63 -5.54 8.03
N GLY A 16 -14.11 -4.41 7.49
CA GLY A 16 -13.66 -3.89 6.20
C GLY A 16 -14.18 -4.65 4.97
N ALA A 17 -15.31 -5.37 5.05
CA ALA A 17 -15.84 -6.19 3.95
C ALA A 17 -16.68 -5.44 2.89
N SER A 18 -16.62 -4.10 2.84
CA SER A 18 -17.33 -3.33 1.79
C SER A 18 -16.72 -3.47 0.40
N ARG A 19 -15.45 -3.92 0.29
CA ARG A 19 -14.69 -4.09 -0.95
C ARG A 19 -13.44 -4.97 -0.75
N GLY A 20 -12.72 -5.26 -1.83
CA GLY A 20 -11.41 -5.91 -1.79
C GLY A 20 -11.42 -7.31 -1.15
N ILE A 21 -10.34 -7.67 -0.46
CA ILE A 21 -10.13 -8.98 0.16
C ILE A 21 -11.28 -9.34 1.12
N GLY A 22 -11.67 -8.43 2.02
CA GLY A 22 -12.79 -8.68 2.94
C GLY A 22 -14.10 -9.02 2.23
N LYS A 23 -14.43 -8.33 1.12
CA LYS A 23 -15.62 -8.66 0.32
C LYS A 23 -15.48 -10.00 -0.40
N ALA A 24 -14.29 -10.33 -0.92
CA ALA A 24 -14.06 -11.61 -1.58
C ALA A 24 -14.22 -12.79 -0.60
N ILE A 25 -13.69 -12.67 0.62
CA ILE A 25 -13.90 -13.65 1.70
C ILE A 25 -15.39 -13.78 2.04
N ALA A 26 -16.09 -12.64 2.16
CA ALA A 26 -17.53 -12.61 2.41
C ALA A 26 -18.32 -13.36 1.33
N LEU A 27 -18.06 -13.08 0.04
CA LEU A 27 -18.71 -13.73 -1.09
C LEU A 27 -18.40 -15.23 -1.15
N LYS A 28 -17.15 -15.61 -0.84
CA LYS A 28 -16.75 -17.02 -0.80
C LYS A 28 -17.53 -17.78 0.27
N ALA A 29 -17.72 -17.21 1.45
CA ALA A 29 -18.54 -17.83 2.48
C ALA A 29 -20.04 -17.79 2.16
N ALA A 30 -20.52 -16.72 1.53
CA ALA A 30 -21.92 -16.57 1.13
C ALA A 30 -22.38 -17.68 0.18
N LYS A 31 -21.50 -18.15 -0.71
CA LYS A 31 -21.76 -19.30 -1.61
C LYS A 31 -22.06 -20.62 -0.88
N ASP A 32 -21.71 -20.75 0.40
CA ASP A 32 -22.11 -21.88 1.25
C ASP A 32 -23.46 -21.66 1.95
N GLY A 33 -24.07 -20.47 1.85
CA GLY A 33 -25.23 -20.09 2.64
C GLY A 33 -24.88 -19.59 4.05
N ALA A 34 -23.70 -18.98 4.22
CA ALA A 34 -23.29 -18.35 5.48
C ALA A 34 -24.08 -17.06 5.76
N ASN A 35 -24.18 -16.69 7.04
CA ASN A 35 -24.59 -15.36 7.47
C ASN A 35 -23.33 -14.49 7.56
N VAL A 36 -23.33 -13.33 6.91
CA VAL A 36 -22.19 -12.42 6.88
C VAL A 36 -22.57 -11.09 7.52
N VAL A 37 -21.75 -10.63 8.46
CA VAL A 37 -21.83 -9.28 9.02
C VAL A 37 -20.72 -8.44 8.39
N ILE A 38 -21.10 -7.40 7.65
CA ILE A 38 -20.14 -6.44 7.09
C ILE A 38 -19.98 -5.31 8.10
N ALA A 39 -18.82 -5.21 8.75
CA ALA A 39 -18.47 -4.09 9.62
C ALA A 39 -17.53 -3.11 8.90
N ALA A 40 -18.07 -2.07 8.27
CA ALA A 40 -17.25 -1.07 7.56
C ALA A 40 -17.89 0.33 7.52
N LYS A 41 -17.08 1.35 7.25
CA LYS A 41 -17.48 2.77 7.34
C LYS A 41 -18.30 3.29 6.16
N THR A 42 -18.14 2.71 4.98
CA THR A 42 -18.68 3.31 3.75
C THR A 42 -20.15 2.96 3.55
N ALA A 43 -21.04 3.82 4.06
CA ALA A 43 -22.48 3.74 3.81
C ALA A 43 -22.87 4.43 2.49
N GLU A 44 -22.31 5.62 2.26
CA GLU A 44 -22.54 6.43 1.06
C GLU A 44 -21.43 6.23 0.01
N PRO A 45 -21.75 6.35 -1.29
CA PRO A 45 -20.76 6.29 -2.37
C PRO A 45 -19.61 7.28 -2.15
N HIS A 46 -18.37 6.81 -2.30
CA HIS A 46 -17.18 7.63 -2.14
C HIS A 46 -16.53 7.92 -3.50
N PRO A 47 -16.11 9.16 -3.81
CA PRO A 47 -15.64 9.54 -5.15
C PRO A 47 -14.38 8.79 -5.62
N LYS A 48 -13.62 8.21 -4.68
CA LYS A 48 -12.36 7.49 -4.96
C LYS A 48 -12.40 6.00 -4.68
N LEU A 49 -13.43 5.50 -3.97
CA LEU A 49 -13.47 4.12 -3.51
C LEU A 49 -14.77 3.46 -3.97
N PRO A 50 -14.70 2.34 -4.71
CA PRO A 50 -15.90 1.67 -5.21
C PRO A 50 -16.64 0.96 -4.08
N GLY A 51 -17.95 0.82 -4.23
CA GLY A 51 -18.81 0.02 -3.34
C GLY A 51 -19.08 0.65 -1.97
N THR A 52 -20.15 0.18 -1.35
CA THR A 52 -20.59 0.51 0.01
C THR A 52 -20.90 -0.78 0.76
N ILE A 53 -21.19 -0.70 2.07
CA ILE A 53 -21.71 -1.85 2.82
C ILE A 53 -23.01 -2.40 2.21
N TYR A 54 -23.83 -1.54 1.60
CA TYR A 54 -25.12 -1.93 1.03
C TYR A 54 -24.97 -2.60 -0.34
N THR A 55 -24.04 -2.14 -1.20
CA THR A 55 -23.78 -2.84 -2.47
C THR A 55 -23.16 -4.21 -2.21
N ALA A 56 -22.20 -4.29 -1.27
CA ALA A 56 -21.60 -5.56 -0.87
C ALA A 56 -22.64 -6.52 -0.27
N ALA A 57 -23.59 -6.02 0.54
CA ALA A 57 -24.68 -6.83 1.06
C ALA A 57 -25.53 -7.47 -0.04
N LYS A 58 -25.92 -6.69 -1.06
CA LYS A 58 -26.65 -7.21 -2.22
C LYS A 58 -25.88 -8.29 -2.97
N GLU A 59 -24.58 -8.11 -3.16
CA GLU A 59 -23.73 -9.12 -3.82
C GLU A 59 -23.64 -10.43 -2.99
N ILE A 60 -23.57 -10.31 -1.66
CA ILE A 60 -23.55 -11.47 -0.74
C ILE A 60 -24.87 -12.22 -0.75
N GLU A 61 -25.99 -11.50 -0.72
CA GLU A 61 -27.33 -12.10 -0.81
C GLU A 61 -27.53 -12.79 -2.16
N ALA A 62 -27.11 -12.16 -3.25
CA ALA A 62 -27.14 -12.76 -4.59
C ALA A 62 -26.25 -14.01 -4.71
N ALA A 63 -25.17 -14.10 -3.93
CA ALA A 63 -24.31 -15.27 -3.87
C ALA A 63 -24.89 -16.43 -3.04
N GLY A 64 -26.03 -16.24 -2.37
CA GLY A 64 -26.74 -17.27 -1.59
C GLY A 64 -26.60 -17.13 -0.07
N GLY A 65 -25.88 -16.13 0.42
CA GLY A 65 -25.72 -15.86 1.85
C GLY A 65 -26.83 -14.98 2.42
N LYS A 66 -26.79 -14.74 3.73
CA LYS A 66 -27.56 -13.67 4.39
C LYS A 66 -26.60 -12.57 4.80
N CYS A 67 -26.96 -11.30 4.67
CA CYS A 67 -26.07 -10.19 5.01
C CYS A 67 -26.67 -9.25 6.05
N LEU A 68 -25.86 -8.83 7.02
CA LEU A 68 -26.13 -7.71 7.92
C LEU A 68 -25.08 -6.61 7.69
N PRO A 69 -25.39 -5.55 6.94
CA PRO A 69 -24.49 -4.41 6.78
C PRO A 69 -24.53 -3.51 8.02
N CYS A 70 -23.38 -3.30 8.66
CA CYS A 70 -23.21 -2.43 9.81
C CYS A 70 -22.23 -1.30 9.50
N ILE A 71 -22.64 -0.06 9.79
CA ILE A 71 -21.75 1.11 9.73
C ILE A 71 -20.81 1.01 10.93
N VAL A 72 -19.54 0.69 10.67
CA VAL A 72 -18.54 0.51 11.73
C VAL A 72 -17.22 1.16 11.34
N ASP A 73 -16.77 2.10 12.15
CA ASP A 73 -15.37 2.47 12.29
C ASP A 73 -14.74 1.64 13.41
N VAL A 74 -13.80 0.75 13.08
CA VAL A 74 -13.12 -0.13 14.07
C VAL A 74 -12.29 0.64 15.11
N ARG A 75 -12.18 1.96 14.99
CA ARG A 75 -11.58 2.82 16.00
C ARG A 75 -12.56 3.17 17.12
N ASP A 76 -13.86 3.07 16.88
CA ASP A 76 -14.94 3.38 17.80
C ASP A 76 -15.46 2.09 18.45
N GLU A 77 -15.27 1.97 19.77
CA GLU A 77 -15.70 0.81 20.54
C GLU A 77 -17.22 0.62 20.53
N SER A 78 -17.97 1.72 20.62
CA SER A 78 -19.43 1.68 20.66
C SER A 78 -20.03 1.13 19.36
N GLN A 79 -19.42 1.48 18.22
CA GLN A 79 -19.86 0.98 16.91
C GLN A 79 -19.57 -0.50 16.72
N ILE A 80 -18.41 -0.98 17.19
CA ILE A 80 -18.11 -2.43 17.15
C ILE A 80 -19.09 -3.17 18.07
N GLN A 81 -19.29 -2.69 19.29
CA GLN A 81 -20.21 -3.30 20.25
C GLN A 81 -21.63 -3.40 19.68
N ALA A 82 -22.16 -2.30 19.14
CA ALA A 82 -23.48 -2.28 18.53
C ALA A 82 -23.61 -3.27 17.35
N ALA A 83 -22.57 -3.39 16.51
CA ALA A 83 -22.57 -4.34 15.41
C ALA A 83 -22.52 -5.81 15.87
N VAL A 84 -21.75 -6.11 16.92
CA VAL A 84 -21.68 -7.44 17.54
C VAL A 84 -23.05 -7.80 18.15
N GLU A 85 -23.67 -6.88 18.89
CA GLU A 85 -25.02 -7.09 19.44
C GLU A 85 -26.06 -7.29 18.35
N ALA A 86 -26.01 -6.50 17.27
CA ALA A 86 -26.89 -6.65 16.13
C ALA A 86 -26.70 -8.01 15.44
N ALA A 87 -25.45 -8.47 15.28
CA ALA A 87 -25.14 -9.78 14.72
C ALA A 87 -25.74 -10.92 15.55
N VAL A 88 -25.55 -10.87 16.87
CA VAL A 88 -26.07 -11.88 17.81
C VAL A 88 -27.60 -11.86 17.83
N LYS A 89 -28.22 -10.68 17.84
CA LYS A 89 -29.68 -10.54 17.76
C LYS A 89 -30.25 -11.11 16.45
N THR A 90 -29.54 -10.92 15.33
CA THR A 90 -30.02 -11.28 13.99
C THR A 90 -29.79 -12.76 13.67
N PHE A 91 -28.62 -13.29 14.03
CA PHE A 91 -28.18 -14.63 13.61
C PHE A 91 -27.95 -15.60 14.78
N GLY A 92 -28.14 -15.17 16.03
CA GLY A 92 -28.06 -16.01 17.22
C GLY A 92 -26.64 -16.22 17.78
N GLY A 93 -25.60 -15.71 17.13
CA GLY A 93 -24.22 -15.87 17.56
C GLY A 93 -23.20 -15.46 16.50
N ILE A 94 -21.92 -15.67 16.80
CA ILE A 94 -20.78 -15.43 15.91
C ILE A 94 -19.88 -16.67 15.95
N ASP A 95 -19.66 -17.30 14.80
CA ASP A 95 -18.79 -18.47 14.69
C ASP A 95 -17.38 -18.07 14.22
N ILE A 96 -17.27 -17.03 13.39
CA ILE A 96 -16.01 -16.63 12.79
C ILE A 96 -15.85 -15.11 12.86
N LEU A 97 -14.68 -14.64 13.29
CA LEU A 97 -14.23 -13.27 13.13
C LEU A 97 -13.09 -13.20 12.10
N VAL A 98 -13.21 -12.27 11.15
CA VAL A 98 -12.15 -11.95 10.21
C VAL A 98 -11.72 -10.49 10.39
N ASN A 99 -10.53 -10.28 10.95
CA ASN A 99 -9.94 -8.96 11.12
C ASN A 99 -9.19 -8.54 9.84
N ASN A 100 -9.92 -7.94 8.90
CA ASN A 100 -9.41 -7.50 7.60
C ASN A 100 -9.22 -5.98 7.48
N ALA A 101 -9.94 -5.17 8.26
CA ALA A 101 -9.79 -3.71 8.21
C ALA A 101 -8.33 -3.31 8.47
N SER A 102 -7.78 -2.43 7.62
CA SER A 102 -6.41 -1.95 7.74
C SER A 102 -6.23 -0.55 7.16
N ALA A 103 -5.21 0.15 7.64
CA ALA A 103 -4.68 1.38 7.10
C ALA A 103 -3.17 1.22 6.85
N ILE A 104 -2.67 1.97 5.85
CA ILE A 104 -1.29 1.87 5.37
C ILE A 104 -0.71 3.27 5.12
N SER A 105 0.54 3.47 5.50
CA SER A 105 1.39 4.59 5.14
C SER A 105 2.84 4.10 5.11
N LEU A 106 3.46 4.13 3.93
CA LEU A 106 4.84 3.69 3.74
C LEU A 106 5.77 4.90 3.80
N THR A 107 6.00 5.38 5.01
CA THR A 107 6.83 6.56 5.30
C THR A 107 7.86 6.21 6.38
N GLY A 108 9.04 6.82 6.30
CA GLY A 108 10.05 6.76 7.34
C GLY A 108 9.60 7.50 8.61
N THR A 109 10.41 7.41 9.67
CA THR A 109 10.05 7.94 10.99
C THR A 109 9.83 9.46 10.98
N LEU A 110 10.66 10.23 10.27
CA LEU A 110 10.55 11.69 10.23
C LEU A 110 9.37 12.16 9.35
N GLU A 111 8.99 11.36 8.35
CA GLU A 111 7.93 11.68 7.39
C GLU A 111 6.55 11.22 7.87
N THR A 112 6.50 10.30 8.85
CA THR A 112 5.25 9.78 9.38
C THR A 112 4.61 10.79 10.33
N GLN A 113 3.63 11.54 9.83
CA GLN A 113 2.79 12.38 10.67
C GLN A 113 2.07 11.54 11.74
N MET A 114 2.02 12.01 12.98
CA MET A 114 1.39 11.27 14.09
C MET A 114 -0.06 10.88 13.82
N LYS A 115 -0.84 11.72 13.13
CA LYS A 115 -2.20 11.37 12.69
C LYS A 115 -2.25 10.10 11.82
N LYS A 116 -1.23 9.85 10.99
CA LYS A 116 -1.12 8.62 10.19
C LYS A 116 -0.63 7.44 11.03
N TYR A 117 0.33 7.68 11.94
CA TYR A 117 0.78 6.69 12.91
C TYR A 117 -0.40 6.16 13.74
N ASP A 118 -1.17 7.07 14.34
CA ASP A 118 -2.36 6.77 15.15
C ASP A 118 -3.42 6.08 14.31
N LEU A 119 -3.65 6.52 13.07
CA LEU A 119 -4.59 5.85 12.17
C LEU A 119 -4.19 4.39 11.93
N MET A 120 -2.93 4.10 11.62
CA MET A 120 -2.47 2.72 11.41
C MET A 120 -2.62 1.88 12.68
N HIS A 121 -2.18 2.37 13.83
CA HIS A 121 -2.26 1.62 15.08
C HIS A 121 -3.69 1.46 15.58
N HIS A 122 -4.56 2.47 15.41
CA HIS A 122 -5.96 2.40 15.81
C HIS A 122 -6.78 1.48 14.91
N VAL A 123 -6.52 1.46 13.61
CA VAL A 123 -7.26 0.58 12.68
C VAL A 123 -6.72 -0.84 12.70
N ASN A 124 -5.40 -1.01 12.64
CA ASN A 124 -4.77 -2.33 12.50
C ASN A 124 -4.73 -3.04 13.87
N THR A 125 -3.81 -2.67 14.76
CA THR A 125 -3.59 -3.36 16.04
C THR A 125 -4.77 -3.21 17.00
N ARG A 126 -5.13 -1.97 17.36
CA ARG A 126 -6.19 -1.71 18.33
C ARG A 126 -7.55 -2.21 17.84
N GLY A 127 -7.89 -1.94 16.57
CA GLY A 127 -9.12 -2.42 15.95
C GLY A 127 -9.24 -3.94 15.97
N THR A 128 -8.16 -4.65 15.63
CA THR A 128 -8.08 -6.12 15.71
C THR A 128 -8.27 -6.62 17.14
N TYR A 129 -7.55 -6.05 18.10
CA TYR A 129 -7.64 -6.44 19.50
C TYR A 129 -9.06 -6.23 20.04
N LEU A 130 -9.62 -5.04 19.82
CA LEU A 130 -10.93 -4.67 20.32
C LEU A 130 -12.06 -5.48 19.69
N THR A 131 -12.04 -5.67 18.37
CA THR A 131 -13.07 -6.50 17.70
C THR A 131 -13.00 -7.95 18.19
N SER A 132 -11.79 -8.48 18.36
CA SER A 132 -11.59 -9.83 18.93
C SER A 132 -12.14 -9.91 20.36
N LYS A 133 -11.80 -8.95 21.23
CA LYS A 133 -12.32 -8.85 22.60
C LYS A 133 -13.85 -8.91 22.65
N LEU A 134 -14.53 -8.17 21.77
CA LEU A 134 -16.00 -8.09 21.78
C LEU A 134 -16.68 -9.30 21.13
N CYS A 135 -16.05 -9.95 20.15
CA CYS A 135 -16.58 -11.18 19.55
C CYS A 135 -16.30 -12.44 20.38
N LEU A 136 -15.23 -12.47 21.18
CA LEU A 136 -14.77 -13.65 21.92
C LEU A 136 -15.83 -14.33 22.79
N PRO A 137 -16.67 -13.61 23.58
CA PRO A 137 -17.73 -14.25 24.35
C PRO A 137 -18.68 -15.12 23.52
N TYR A 138 -18.93 -14.72 22.27
CA TYR A 138 -19.80 -15.45 21.34
C TYR A 138 -19.05 -16.53 20.58
N LEU A 139 -17.77 -16.31 20.24
CA LEU A 139 -16.92 -17.31 19.62
C LEU A 139 -16.71 -18.52 20.54
N LYS A 140 -16.54 -18.31 21.86
CA LYS A 140 -16.35 -19.39 22.85
C LYS A 140 -17.51 -20.40 22.89
N VAL A 141 -18.71 -19.98 22.52
CA VAL A 141 -19.90 -20.85 22.43
C VAL A 141 -20.33 -21.12 20.98
N GLY A 142 -19.56 -20.60 20.02
CA GLY A 142 -19.76 -20.78 18.58
C GLY A 142 -19.37 -22.17 18.11
N LYS A 143 -19.72 -22.49 16.87
CA LYS A 143 -19.47 -23.80 16.27
C LYS A 143 -18.23 -23.75 15.39
N ASN A 144 -17.19 -24.50 15.77
CA ASN A 144 -15.88 -24.48 15.12
C ASN A 144 -15.30 -23.05 15.05
N PRO A 145 -15.06 -22.38 16.20
CA PRO A 145 -14.81 -20.95 16.22
C PRO A 145 -13.44 -20.55 15.69
N HIS A 146 -13.39 -19.51 14.83
CA HIS A 146 -12.15 -18.99 14.26
C HIS A 146 -12.03 -17.47 14.41
N ILE A 147 -10.82 -17.01 14.68
CA ILE A 147 -10.35 -15.63 14.46
C ILE A 147 -9.27 -15.71 13.38
N LEU A 148 -9.50 -15.01 12.26
CA LEU A 148 -8.54 -14.91 11.17
C LEU A 148 -8.08 -13.46 11.01
N ASN A 149 -6.81 -13.21 11.30
CA ASN A 149 -6.20 -11.89 11.13
C ASN A 149 -5.54 -11.82 9.75
N LEU A 150 -5.87 -10.80 8.95
CA LEU A 150 -5.20 -10.59 7.66
C LEU A 150 -3.89 -9.86 7.93
N SER A 151 -2.87 -10.56 8.41
CA SER A 151 -1.61 -10.02 8.88
C SER A 151 -0.43 -10.97 8.59
N PRO A 152 0.81 -10.45 8.45
CA PRO A 152 1.95 -11.24 8.00
C PRO A 152 2.54 -12.13 9.10
N PRO A 153 3.39 -13.10 8.74
CA PRO A 153 4.32 -13.71 9.69
C PRO A 153 5.17 -12.66 10.43
N LEU A 154 5.55 -12.95 11.68
CA LEU A 154 6.42 -12.08 12.48
C LEU A 154 7.88 -12.25 12.06
N ASN A 155 8.27 -11.54 11.00
CA ASN A 155 9.62 -11.58 10.46
C ASN A 155 10.48 -10.45 11.04
N MET A 156 11.49 -10.81 11.84
CA MET A 156 12.36 -9.84 12.54
C MET A 156 13.55 -9.35 11.71
N ASN A 157 13.58 -9.63 10.40
CA ASN A 157 14.62 -9.10 9.51
C ASN A 157 14.54 -7.55 9.42
N PRO A 158 15.63 -6.81 9.73
CA PRO A 158 15.63 -5.34 9.78
C PRO A 158 15.18 -4.65 8.49
N VAL A 159 15.32 -5.29 7.33
CA VAL A 159 14.89 -4.75 6.02
C VAL A 159 13.41 -4.36 6.01
N TRP A 160 12.58 -5.07 6.79
CA TRP A 160 11.14 -4.84 6.88
C TRP A 160 10.77 -3.71 7.83
N PHE A 161 11.72 -3.22 8.61
CA PHE A 161 11.52 -2.11 9.55
C PHE A 161 12.10 -0.80 9.00
N GLN A 162 13.20 -0.88 8.25
CA GLN A 162 14.02 0.29 7.90
C GLN A 162 13.26 1.42 7.16
N ASN A 163 12.28 1.09 6.30
CA ASN A 163 11.63 2.08 5.42
C ASN A 163 10.23 2.52 5.87
N HIS A 164 9.59 1.77 6.77
CA HIS A 164 8.18 1.98 7.13
C HIS A 164 7.84 1.38 8.50
N VAL A 165 8.72 1.57 9.49
CA VAL A 165 8.63 0.96 10.83
C VAL A 165 7.25 1.12 11.48
N ALA A 166 6.59 2.28 11.33
CA ALA A 166 5.27 2.53 11.89
C ALA A 166 4.19 1.59 11.30
N TYR A 167 4.26 1.31 10.00
CA TYR A 167 3.34 0.37 9.35
C TYR A 167 3.66 -1.08 9.75
N THR A 168 4.95 -1.43 9.79
CA THR A 168 5.42 -2.76 10.22
C THR A 168 4.94 -3.06 11.64
N MET A 169 5.13 -2.14 12.58
CA MET A 169 4.61 -2.26 13.96
C MET A 169 3.09 -2.45 13.99
N ALA A 170 2.35 -1.67 13.21
CA ALA A 170 0.89 -1.75 13.17
C ALA A 170 0.38 -3.08 12.59
N LYS A 171 1.04 -3.67 11.57
CA LYS A 171 0.67 -4.99 11.03
C LYS A 171 1.15 -6.13 11.94
N TYR A 172 2.34 -6.01 12.52
CA TYR A 172 2.88 -7.03 13.43
C TYR A 172 2.11 -7.06 14.74
N GLY A 173 1.54 -5.94 15.19
CA GLY A 173 0.63 -5.94 16.34
C GLY A 173 -0.60 -6.84 16.13
N MET A 174 -1.17 -6.89 14.92
CA MET A 174 -2.25 -7.84 14.59
C MET A 174 -1.77 -9.29 14.68
N SER A 175 -0.54 -9.57 14.23
CA SER A 175 0.09 -10.88 14.28
C SER A 175 0.50 -11.29 15.70
N MET A 176 0.88 -10.34 16.55
CA MET A 176 1.11 -10.58 17.98
C MET A 176 -0.19 -10.94 18.71
N CYS A 177 -1.34 -10.40 18.30
CA CYS A 177 -2.64 -10.88 18.79
C CYS A 177 -2.86 -12.36 18.45
N VAL A 178 -2.37 -12.86 17.32
CA VAL A 178 -2.45 -14.30 16.97
C VAL A 178 -1.67 -15.13 17.99
N LEU A 179 -0.42 -14.76 18.30
CA LEU A 179 0.38 -15.48 19.28
C LEU A 179 -0.29 -15.53 20.66
N GLY A 180 -0.75 -14.38 21.15
CA GLY A 180 -1.36 -14.27 22.48
C GLY A 180 -2.70 -15.00 22.56
N MET A 181 -3.64 -14.63 21.68
CA MET A 181 -5.01 -15.13 21.76
C MET A 181 -5.13 -16.62 21.40
N ALA A 182 -4.26 -17.15 20.53
CA ALA A 182 -4.27 -18.59 20.22
C ALA A 182 -3.96 -19.45 21.45
N GLU A 183 -3.08 -18.99 22.35
CA GLU A 183 -2.79 -19.69 23.61
C GLU A 183 -3.82 -19.37 24.69
N GLU A 184 -4.21 -18.11 24.82
CA GLU A 184 -5.18 -17.65 25.82
C GLU A 184 -6.52 -18.40 25.71
N PHE A 185 -7.00 -18.66 24.49
CA PHE A 185 -8.30 -19.28 24.22
C PHE A 185 -8.21 -20.73 23.72
N ARG A 186 -7.05 -21.38 23.89
CA ARG A 186 -6.84 -22.78 23.46
C ARG A 186 -7.82 -23.74 24.11
N SER A 187 -8.06 -23.60 25.42
CA SER A 187 -9.00 -24.45 26.18
C SER A 187 -10.46 -24.24 25.77
N ASP A 188 -10.80 -23.05 25.30
CA ASP A 188 -12.12 -22.73 24.73
C ASP A 188 -12.29 -23.26 23.30
N GLY A 189 -11.24 -23.81 22.68
CA GLY A 189 -11.28 -24.36 21.33
C GLY A 189 -11.38 -23.31 20.21
N VAL A 190 -11.05 -22.05 20.50
CA VAL A 190 -11.02 -20.96 19.53
C VAL A 190 -9.71 -21.00 18.75
N ALA A 191 -9.82 -21.20 17.43
CA ALA A 191 -8.67 -21.07 16.54
C ALA A 191 -8.35 -19.61 16.29
N VAL A 192 -7.09 -19.22 16.44
CA VAL A 192 -6.61 -17.89 16.08
C VAL A 192 -5.43 -18.06 15.13
N ASN A 193 -5.57 -17.57 13.91
CA ASN A 193 -4.55 -17.69 12.87
C ASN A 193 -4.39 -16.36 12.12
N ALA A 194 -3.25 -16.20 11.46
CA ALA A 194 -3.00 -15.17 10.47
C ALA A 194 -3.04 -15.74 9.05
N LEU A 195 -3.46 -14.92 8.08
CA LEU A 195 -3.36 -15.20 6.65
C LEU A 195 -2.77 -13.98 5.94
N TRP A 196 -1.77 -14.22 5.09
CA TRP A 196 -1.08 -13.21 4.32
C TRP A 196 -0.94 -13.64 2.85
N PRO A 197 -1.01 -12.70 1.88
CA PRO A 197 -0.79 -13.05 0.50
C PRO A 197 0.70 -13.24 0.21
N ARG A 198 1.02 -14.16 -0.70
CA ARG A 198 2.38 -14.32 -1.25
C ARG A 198 2.79 -13.16 -2.15
N THR A 199 1.82 -12.59 -2.86
CA THR A 199 2.02 -11.55 -3.90
C THR A 199 1.02 -10.41 -3.71
N GLY A 200 1.30 -9.24 -4.28
CA GLY A 200 0.36 -8.12 -4.28
C GLY A 200 -1.03 -8.50 -4.83
N ILE A 201 -2.08 -7.96 -4.20
CA ILE A 201 -3.49 -8.25 -4.52
C ILE A 201 -4.17 -7.01 -5.09
N THR A 202 -4.97 -7.17 -6.16
CA THR A 202 -5.72 -6.06 -6.77
C THR A 202 -6.76 -5.52 -5.78
N THR A 203 -6.51 -4.35 -5.23
CA THR A 203 -7.44 -3.65 -4.37
C THR A 203 -7.38 -2.16 -4.68
N ALA A 204 -8.42 -1.40 -4.33
CA ALA A 204 -8.39 0.05 -4.47
C ALA A 204 -7.19 0.71 -3.73
N ALA A 205 -6.72 0.08 -2.64
CA ALA A 205 -5.52 0.51 -1.94
C ALA A 205 -4.25 0.27 -2.77
N MET A 206 -4.16 -0.88 -3.43
CA MET A 206 -3.03 -1.21 -4.31
C MET A 206 -3.05 -0.39 -5.60
N ASP A 207 -4.21 -0.07 -6.16
CA ASP A 207 -4.32 0.86 -7.29
C ASP A 207 -3.81 2.25 -6.91
N MET A 208 -4.12 2.70 -5.70
CA MET A 208 -3.62 3.98 -5.17
C MET A 208 -2.11 3.93 -4.92
N LEU A 209 -1.60 2.82 -4.38
CA LEU A 209 -0.18 2.62 -4.13
C LEU A 209 0.63 2.50 -5.44
N GLY A 210 0.15 1.72 -6.41
CA GLY A 210 0.77 1.56 -7.73
C GLY A 210 0.85 2.88 -8.50
N LYS A 211 -0.19 3.71 -8.43
CA LYS A 211 -0.18 5.08 -8.96
C LYS A 211 0.88 5.96 -8.27
N LEU A 212 1.04 5.82 -6.95
CA LEU A 212 2.05 6.56 -6.18
C LEU A 212 3.48 6.07 -6.49
N MET A 213 3.64 4.78 -6.79
CA MET A 213 4.92 4.15 -7.13
C MET A 213 5.29 4.26 -8.62
N GLY A 214 4.49 4.96 -9.44
CA GLY A 214 4.85 5.37 -10.80
C GLY A 214 4.86 4.26 -11.85
N GLY A 215 4.18 3.14 -11.61
CA GLY A 215 4.12 2.02 -12.57
C GLY A 215 2.78 1.98 -13.30
N GLU A 216 2.77 2.35 -14.59
CA GLU A 216 1.57 2.37 -15.43
C GLU A 216 0.97 0.98 -15.71
N ASP A 217 1.62 -0.13 -15.30
CA ASP A 217 1.13 -1.50 -15.50
C ASP A 217 1.29 -2.42 -14.27
N THR A 218 1.42 -1.86 -13.06
CA THR A 218 1.62 -2.66 -11.82
C THR A 218 0.47 -3.62 -11.54
N VAL A 219 -0.74 -3.32 -11.99
CA VAL A 219 -1.93 -4.17 -11.82
C VAL A 219 -1.78 -5.54 -12.49
N ASN A 220 -1.07 -5.62 -13.61
CA ASN A 220 -0.82 -6.89 -14.33
C ASN A 220 0.08 -7.85 -13.53
N GLN A 221 0.84 -7.35 -12.56
CA GLN A 221 1.73 -8.13 -11.70
C GLN A 221 1.03 -8.58 -10.41
N LEU A 222 -0.28 -8.38 -10.28
CA LEU A 222 -1.04 -8.70 -9.08
C LEU A 222 -1.90 -9.96 -9.29
N ARG A 223 -2.37 -10.49 -8.17
CA ARG A 223 -3.44 -11.50 -8.16
C ARG A 223 -4.78 -10.90 -7.75
N PHE A 224 -5.85 -11.52 -8.19
CA PHE A 224 -7.20 -11.18 -7.77
C PHE A 224 -7.46 -11.59 -6.31
N PRO A 225 -8.33 -10.88 -5.56
CA PRO A 225 -8.62 -11.16 -4.15
C PRO A 225 -9.16 -12.57 -3.87
N GLU A 226 -9.66 -13.26 -4.87
CA GLU A 226 -10.20 -14.61 -4.83
C GLU A 226 -9.19 -15.63 -4.30
N ILE A 227 -7.88 -15.42 -4.49
CA ILE A 227 -6.86 -16.30 -3.90
C ILE A 227 -6.89 -16.27 -2.37
N MET A 228 -6.99 -15.06 -1.80
CA MET A 228 -7.12 -14.86 -0.36
C MET A 228 -8.45 -15.39 0.15
N ALA A 229 -9.52 -15.25 -0.63
CA ALA A 229 -10.83 -15.77 -0.28
C ALA A 229 -10.84 -17.31 -0.22
N ASP A 230 -10.25 -17.98 -1.22
CA ASP A 230 -10.14 -19.43 -1.26
C ASP A 230 -9.23 -19.94 -0.12
N ALA A 231 -8.10 -19.28 0.14
CA ALA A 231 -7.21 -19.65 1.26
C ALA A 231 -7.89 -19.46 2.63
N ALA A 232 -8.59 -18.34 2.83
CA ALA A 232 -9.38 -18.10 4.04
C ALA A 232 -10.44 -19.18 4.22
N TYR A 233 -11.15 -19.56 3.15
CA TYR A 233 -12.15 -20.64 3.20
C TYR A 233 -11.55 -21.98 3.65
N VAL A 234 -10.36 -22.34 3.15
CA VAL A 234 -9.65 -23.55 3.60
C VAL A 234 -9.36 -23.48 5.10
N ILE A 235 -8.82 -22.36 5.60
CA ILE A 235 -8.51 -22.18 7.03
C ILE A 235 -9.77 -22.27 7.89
N LEU A 236 -10.81 -21.52 7.53
CA LEU A 236 -12.05 -21.38 8.31
C LEU A 236 -12.90 -22.67 8.34
N THR A 237 -12.58 -23.65 7.49
CA THR A 237 -13.23 -24.96 7.44
C THR A 237 -12.38 -26.09 8.05
N ARG A 238 -11.20 -25.78 8.60
CA ARG A 238 -10.42 -26.68 9.45
C ARG A 238 -11.03 -26.76 10.86
N ASP A 239 -10.71 -27.85 11.55
CA ASP A 239 -11.06 -28.02 12.96
C ASP A 239 -10.32 -27.00 13.83
N SER A 240 -11.08 -26.14 14.50
CA SER A 240 -10.56 -25.03 15.29
C SER A 240 -9.72 -25.48 16.48
N LYS A 241 -9.93 -26.70 16.99
CA LYS A 241 -9.16 -27.24 18.12
C LYS A 241 -7.73 -27.62 17.71
N ASN A 242 -7.53 -27.96 16.44
CA ASN A 242 -6.28 -28.50 15.93
C ASN A 242 -5.51 -27.50 15.06
N PHE A 243 -6.21 -26.58 14.39
CA PHE A 243 -5.58 -25.59 13.51
C PHE A 243 -5.61 -24.18 14.12
N THR A 244 -4.66 -23.89 15.01
CA THR A 244 -4.52 -22.59 15.69
C THR A 244 -3.05 -22.19 15.81
N ARG A 245 -2.77 -20.89 15.98
CA ARG A 245 -1.43 -20.29 16.07
C ARG A 245 -0.58 -20.42 14.79
N ASN A 246 -1.21 -20.35 13.62
CA ASN A 246 -0.50 -20.40 12.34
C ASN A 246 -0.39 -19.02 11.69
N PHE A 247 0.71 -18.79 10.98
CA PHE A 247 0.91 -17.65 10.08
C PHE A 247 0.91 -18.15 8.64
N CYS A 248 -0.28 -18.20 8.06
CA CYS A 248 -0.52 -18.87 6.79
C CYS A 248 -0.20 -17.96 5.61
N ILE A 249 0.33 -18.54 4.53
CA ILE A 249 0.45 -17.91 3.22
C ILE A 249 -0.60 -18.51 2.28
N ASP A 250 -1.30 -17.66 1.54
CA ASP A 250 -2.43 -18.03 0.67
C ASP A 250 -2.11 -19.19 -0.28
N GLU A 251 -1.01 -19.08 -1.03
CA GLU A 251 -0.58 -20.10 -1.99
C GLU A 251 -0.23 -21.42 -1.30
N ASP A 252 0.44 -21.37 -0.15
CA ASP A 252 0.86 -22.58 0.57
C ASP A 252 -0.36 -23.36 1.08
N ILE A 253 -1.33 -22.65 1.66
CA ILE A 253 -2.61 -23.24 2.11
C ILE A 253 -3.39 -23.86 0.94
N LEU A 254 -3.36 -23.24 -0.23
CA LEU A 254 -4.05 -23.76 -1.41
C LEU A 254 -3.32 -24.98 -2.01
N ARG A 255 -1.99 -24.99 -1.99
CA ARG A 255 -1.18 -26.15 -2.39
C ARG A 255 -1.44 -27.36 -1.48
N GLU A 256 -1.62 -27.15 -0.18
CA GLU A 256 -1.97 -28.21 0.79
C GLU A 256 -3.26 -28.95 0.43
N VAL A 257 -4.23 -28.26 -0.19
CA VAL A 257 -5.49 -28.87 -0.65
C VAL A 257 -5.50 -29.24 -2.13
N GLY A 258 -4.32 -29.28 -2.75
CA GLY A 258 -4.13 -29.81 -4.11
C GLY A 258 -4.32 -28.79 -5.24
N VAL A 259 -4.41 -27.49 -4.97
CA VAL A 259 -4.40 -26.47 -6.02
C VAL A 259 -3.01 -26.42 -6.65
N LYS A 260 -2.95 -26.57 -7.98
CA LYS A 260 -1.69 -26.57 -8.76
C LYS A 260 -1.61 -25.38 -9.71
N ASP A 261 -2.73 -25.04 -10.33
CA ASP A 261 -2.83 -23.91 -11.25
C ASP A 261 -3.19 -22.63 -10.48
N PHE A 262 -2.24 -21.70 -10.46
CA PHE A 262 -2.39 -20.38 -9.83
C PHE A 262 -2.54 -19.25 -10.86
N ASP A 263 -2.47 -19.55 -12.15
CA ASP A 263 -2.67 -18.55 -13.21
C ASP A 263 -4.11 -18.04 -13.21
N VAL A 264 -5.06 -18.87 -12.79
CA VAL A 264 -6.47 -18.47 -12.58
C VAL A 264 -6.66 -17.33 -11.60
N TYR A 265 -5.68 -17.08 -10.71
CA TYR A 265 -5.70 -15.97 -9.78
C TYR A 265 -4.91 -14.76 -10.27
N ALA A 266 -4.08 -14.89 -11.31
CA ALA A 266 -3.29 -13.77 -11.84
C ALA A 266 -4.17 -12.83 -12.68
N VAL A 267 -3.95 -11.53 -12.56
CA VAL A 267 -4.60 -10.55 -13.44
C VAL A 267 -4.18 -10.78 -14.89
N LYS A 268 -2.89 -11.04 -15.11
CA LYS A 268 -2.32 -11.36 -16.41
C LYS A 268 -1.41 -12.58 -16.28
N PRO A 269 -1.93 -13.80 -16.55
CA PRO A 269 -1.15 -15.04 -16.52
C PRO A 269 0.17 -14.93 -17.29
N GLY A 270 1.21 -15.58 -16.78
CA GLY A 270 2.58 -15.53 -17.33
C GLY A 270 3.36 -14.23 -17.05
N THR A 271 2.77 -13.24 -16.37
CA THR A 271 3.50 -12.03 -15.94
C THR A 271 4.21 -12.29 -14.61
N PRO A 272 5.48 -11.87 -14.43
CA PRO A 272 6.14 -11.90 -13.13
C PRO A 272 5.31 -11.14 -12.08
N LEU A 273 4.95 -11.84 -11.01
CA LEU A 273 4.11 -11.27 -9.96
C LEU A 273 4.95 -10.43 -9.00
N MET A 274 4.35 -9.36 -8.48
CA MET A 274 4.96 -8.52 -7.46
C MET A 274 4.88 -9.24 -6.11
N PRO A 275 6.01 -9.51 -5.43
CA PRO A 275 6.00 -10.06 -4.08
C PRO A 275 5.27 -9.16 -3.10
N ASP A 276 4.62 -9.75 -2.10
CA ASP A 276 4.08 -8.96 -0.98
C ASP A 276 5.17 -8.68 0.08
N PHE A 277 4.89 -7.72 0.96
CA PHE A 277 5.78 -7.35 2.05
C PHE A 277 5.96 -8.49 3.07
N PHE A 278 7.08 -8.46 3.80
CA PHE A 278 7.38 -9.28 4.99
C PHE A 278 7.79 -10.74 4.72
N LEU A 279 7.94 -11.15 3.46
CA LEU A 279 8.33 -12.51 3.07
C LEU A 279 9.78 -12.56 2.57
N ASP A 280 10.63 -13.32 3.27
CA ASP A 280 12.08 -13.29 3.01
C ASP A 280 12.50 -13.95 1.68
N GLU A 281 11.64 -14.79 1.10
CA GLU A 281 11.88 -15.44 -0.19
C GLU A 281 12.10 -14.42 -1.33
N PHE A 282 11.76 -13.15 -1.10
CA PHE A 282 11.88 -12.06 -2.06
C PHE A 282 12.83 -10.95 -1.61
N LEU A 283 13.68 -11.19 -0.61
CA LEU A 283 14.63 -10.20 -0.09
C LEU A 283 15.50 -9.57 -1.17
N GLU A 284 15.92 -10.34 -2.17
CA GLU A 284 16.69 -9.81 -3.29
C GLU A 284 15.92 -8.75 -4.09
N ASP A 285 14.61 -8.93 -4.28
CA ASP A 285 13.77 -8.00 -5.05
C ASP A 285 13.53 -6.69 -4.29
N PHE A 286 13.39 -6.78 -2.97
CA PHE A 286 13.25 -5.61 -2.11
C PHE A 286 14.59 -4.91 -1.88
N SER A 287 15.67 -5.64 -1.64
CA SER A 287 17.02 -5.08 -1.44
C SER A 287 17.59 -4.43 -2.70
N LYS A 288 17.34 -4.97 -3.90
CA LYS A 288 17.71 -4.33 -5.18
C LYS A 288 16.98 -3.01 -5.41
N LYS A 289 15.74 -2.87 -4.91
CA LYS A 289 14.95 -1.63 -4.97
C LYS A 289 15.19 -0.69 -3.78
N SER A 290 15.69 -1.20 -2.65
CA SER A 290 15.91 -0.46 -1.41
C SER A 290 17.37 -0.16 -1.10
N SER A 291 18.30 -0.42 -2.03
CA SER A 291 19.71 -0.05 -1.87
C SER A 291 19.93 1.42 -2.23
N PRO A 292 20.20 2.32 -1.27
CA PRO A 292 21.14 3.40 -1.54
C PRO A 292 22.50 2.74 -1.72
N LYS A 293 23.15 2.90 -2.88
CA LYS A 293 24.59 2.60 -2.96
C LYS A 293 25.34 3.61 -2.09
N MET A 294 25.58 3.25 -0.84
CA MET A 294 26.83 3.57 -0.15
C MET A 294 27.68 2.30 -0.18
N SER A 295 28.50 2.16 -1.22
CA SER A 295 29.62 1.23 -1.20
C SER A 295 30.79 1.92 -0.50
N ALA A 296 31.22 1.37 0.63
CA ALA A 296 32.57 1.59 1.14
C ALA A 296 33.58 0.98 0.15
N GLU A 297 34.74 1.63 0.11
CA GLU A 297 35.81 1.52 -0.88
C GLU A 297 36.33 0.08 -1.10
N ALA A 298 36.35 -0.32 -2.37
CA ALA A 298 37.46 -1.08 -2.92
C ALA A 298 38.08 -0.19 -4.01
N THR A 299 39.35 0.12 -3.83
CA THR A 299 40.20 0.97 -4.67
C THR A 299 40.18 0.54 -6.13
N GLN A 300 39.48 1.29 -6.98
CA GLN A 300 39.77 1.40 -8.40
C GLN A 300 39.60 2.85 -8.84
N ASP A 301 40.72 3.46 -9.22
CA ASP A 301 40.82 4.82 -9.76
C ASP A 301 39.86 5.02 -10.93
N VAL A 302 38.95 5.99 -10.79
CA VAL A 302 38.17 6.59 -11.88
C VAL A 302 38.27 8.11 -11.71
N PRO A 303 38.61 8.86 -12.78
CA PRO A 303 39.19 10.19 -12.64
C PRO A 303 38.21 11.26 -12.16
N ALA A 304 38.77 12.28 -11.52
CA ALA A 304 38.12 13.46 -10.97
C ALA A 304 37.03 14.07 -11.88
N GLY A 305 35.98 14.59 -11.25
CA GLY A 305 34.90 15.34 -11.90
C GLY A 305 35.44 16.42 -12.83
N GLY A 306 34.99 16.38 -14.09
CA GLY A 306 35.23 17.45 -15.05
C GLY A 306 34.41 18.68 -14.67
N ALA A 307 35.07 19.78 -14.35
CA ALA A 307 34.45 21.07 -14.10
C ALA A 307 33.64 21.56 -15.31
N GLY A 308 32.41 22.03 -15.09
CA GLY A 308 31.60 22.79 -16.07
C GLY A 308 30.39 22.05 -16.63
N GLN A 309 29.92 20.97 -15.99
CA GLN A 309 28.75 20.23 -16.45
C GLN A 309 27.44 21.01 -16.27
N VAL A 310 27.34 21.83 -15.21
CA VAL A 310 26.15 22.67 -14.98
C VAL A 310 26.03 23.73 -16.07
N ASP A 311 27.13 24.40 -16.42
CA ASP A 311 27.16 25.40 -17.50
C ASP A 311 26.84 24.78 -18.87
N GLN A 312 27.29 23.55 -19.14
CA GLN A 312 26.97 22.82 -20.36
C GLN A 312 25.47 22.48 -20.47
N VAL A 313 24.84 22.13 -19.34
CA VAL A 313 23.39 21.89 -19.29
C VAL A 313 22.61 23.16 -19.64
N PHE A 314 22.97 24.32 -19.09
CA PHE A 314 22.30 25.59 -19.43
C PHE A 314 22.50 26.00 -20.90
N LYS A 315 23.69 25.79 -21.46
CA LYS A 315 23.93 25.98 -22.92
C LYS A 315 23.03 25.09 -23.76
N THR A 316 22.86 23.84 -23.35
CA THR A 316 22.00 22.85 -24.05
C THR A 316 20.53 23.23 -23.98
N ILE A 317 20.06 23.69 -22.80
CA ILE A 317 18.70 24.18 -22.61
C ILE A 317 18.41 25.36 -23.53
N MET A 318 19.35 26.30 -23.67
CA MET A 318 19.18 27.45 -24.57
C MET A 318 19.19 27.08 -26.04
N ALA A 319 20.04 26.13 -26.45
CA ALA A 319 20.08 25.66 -27.83
C ALA A 319 18.76 24.98 -28.26
N ALA A 320 18.06 24.37 -27.30
CA ALA A 320 16.79 23.67 -27.54
C ALA A 320 15.54 24.52 -27.21
N ALA A 321 15.69 25.70 -26.60
CA ALA A 321 14.59 26.61 -26.32
C ALA A 321 14.10 27.30 -27.60
N ASN A 322 12.78 27.41 -27.76
CA ASN A 322 12.13 28.13 -28.86
C ASN A 322 10.87 28.86 -28.36
N GLU A 323 10.27 29.71 -29.18
CA GLU A 323 9.10 30.50 -28.79
C GLU A 323 7.90 29.66 -28.30
N GLU A 324 7.74 28.44 -28.80
CA GLU A 324 6.68 27.53 -28.39
C GLU A 324 6.90 27.02 -26.96
N ILE A 325 8.14 26.67 -26.63
CA ILE A 325 8.56 26.20 -25.30
C ILE A 325 8.42 27.32 -24.26
N VAL A 326 8.80 28.54 -24.62
CA VAL A 326 8.65 29.74 -23.77
C VAL A 326 7.18 30.00 -23.47
N LYS A 327 6.31 30.03 -24.49
CA LYS A 327 4.85 30.25 -24.31
C LYS A 327 4.19 29.17 -23.45
N LYS A 328 4.56 27.90 -23.62
CA LYS A 328 3.96 26.78 -22.84
C LYS A 328 4.38 26.81 -21.37
N THR A 329 5.64 27.17 -21.10
CA THR A 329 6.19 27.15 -19.75
C THR A 329 5.73 28.36 -18.95
N ASN A 330 5.86 29.55 -19.53
CA ASN A 330 5.43 30.83 -18.97
C ASN A 330 5.90 30.99 -17.51
N ALA A 331 7.20 30.83 -17.26
CA ALA A 331 7.78 30.86 -15.93
C ALA A 331 9.26 31.28 -15.94
N VAL A 332 9.70 31.95 -14.88
CA VAL A 332 11.11 32.26 -14.61
C VAL A 332 11.60 31.38 -13.46
N PHE A 333 12.71 30.67 -13.65
CA PHE A 333 13.31 29.80 -12.65
C PHE A 333 14.67 30.32 -12.21
N ALA A 334 14.92 30.26 -10.91
CA ALA A 334 16.25 30.44 -10.34
C ALA A 334 16.77 29.10 -9.82
N PHE A 335 18.06 28.84 -9.98
CA PHE A 335 18.73 27.63 -9.53
C PHE A 335 19.86 28.02 -8.58
N GLN A 336 19.81 27.49 -7.36
CA GLN A 336 20.88 27.57 -6.39
C GLN A 336 21.54 26.20 -6.31
N VAL A 337 22.60 26.01 -7.06
CA VAL A 337 23.32 24.74 -7.12
C VAL A 337 24.43 24.77 -6.07
N LYS A 338 24.52 23.69 -5.28
CA LYS A 338 25.51 23.50 -4.22
C LYS A 338 26.51 22.41 -4.60
N GLY A 339 27.61 22.28 -3.86
CA GLY A 339 28.57 21.19 -4.04
C GLY A 339 29.72 21.56 -4.98
N ALA A 340 30.17 20.62 -5.81
CA ALA A 340 31.39 20.77 -6.62
C ALA A 340 31.31 21.90 -7.65
N GLU A 341 30.11 22.19 -8.17
CA GLU A 341 29.85 23.33 -9.07
C GLU A 341 28.85 24.31 -8.42
N GLU A 342 29.24 24.85 -7.26
CA GLU A 342 28.40 25.83 -6.56
C GLU A 342 28.23 27.13 -7.35
N GLY A 343 26.99 27.62 -7.38
CA GLY A 343 26.66 28.88 -8.04
C GLY A 343 25.17 29.11 -8.18
N GLN A 344 24.84 30.23 -8.80
CA GLN A 344 23.48 30.60 -9.14
C GLN A 344 23.31 30.69 -10.64
N TRP A 345 22.17 30.21 -11.13
CA TRP A 345 21.77 30.32 -12.53
C TRP A 345 20.30 30.67 -12.62
N TYR A 346 19.88 31.16 -13.78
CA TYR A 346 18.49 31.42 -14.07
C TYR A 346 18.07 30.85 -15.42
N LEU A 347 16.78 30.59 -15.57
CA LEU A 347 16.12 30.21 -16.81
C LEU A 347 14.81 30.99 -16.92
N ASP A 348 14.79 32.00 -17.77
CA ASP A 348 13.62 32.77 -18.12
C ASP A 348 12.94 32.14 -19.33
N LEU A 349 11.80 31.50 -19.11
CA LEU A 349 10.92 30.98 -20.14
C LEU A 349 9.56 31.68 -20.07
N LYS A 350 9.59 32.99 -19.84
CA LYS A 350 8.41 33.85 -19.70
C LYS A 350 8.50 35.08 -20.59
N ASN A 351 9.68 35.69 -20.67
CA ASN A 351 9.89 36.96 -21.35
C ASN A 351 10.64 36.78 -22.69
N GLY A 352 10.21 37.51 -23.72
CA GLY A 352 10.88 37.53 -25.03
C GLY A 352 11.00 36.14 -25.68
N SER A 353 12.17 35.84 -26.26
CA SER A 353 12.53 34.53 -26.82
C SER A 353 13.08 33.54 -25.79
N GLY A 354 13.01 33.88 -24.49
CA GLY A 354 13.63 33.14 -23.40
C GLY A 354 15.13 33.44 -23.24
N SER A 355 15.64 33.31 -22.01
CA SER A 355 17.05 33.52 -21.69
C SER A 355 17.51 32.63 -20.54
N SER A 356 18.81 32.35 -20.45
CA SER A 356 19.41 31.70 -19.30
C SER A 356 20.82 32.19 -19.12
N GLY A 357 21.34 32.09 -17.90
CA GLY A 357 22.70 32.51 -17.61
C GLY A 357 23.09 32.21 -16.17
N LYS A 358 24.39 32.39 -15.91
CA LYS A 358 24.95 32.33 -14.56
C LYS A 358 24.72 33.68 -13.86
N GLY A 359 24.30 33.64 -12.61
CA GLY A 359 23.97 34.80 -11.78
C GLY A 359 22.48 34.93 -11.50
N GLU A 360 22.09 36.11 -11.00
CA GLU A 360 20.70 36.43 -10.71
C GLU A 360 19.88 36.64 -11.98
N SER A 361 18.60 36.28 -11.91
CA SER A 361 17.66 36.46 -13.01
C SER A 361 17.37 37.96 -13.25
N PRO A 362 17.30 38.43 -14.51
CA PRO A 362 16.87 39.79 -14.85
C PRO A 362 15.43 40.12 -14.40
N SER A 363 14.63 39.10 -14.11
CA SER A 363 13.25 39.19 -13.60
C SER A 363 13.04 38.34 -12.35
N PRO A 364 12.15 38.71 -11.42
CA PRO A 364 11.86 37.91 -10.23
C PRO A 364 11.48 36.47 -10.57
N PRO A 365 12.10 35.45 -9.94
CA PRO A 365 11.79 34.06 -10.24
C PRO A 365 10.41 33.67 -9.70
N ASP A 366 9.63 32.96 -10.52
CA ASP A 366 8.38 32.33 -10.09
C ASP A 366 8.67 31.13 -9.16
N ALA A 367 9.81 30.45 -9.35
CA ALA A 367 10.30 29.40 -8.45
C ALA A 367 11.83 29.35 -8.37
N THR A 368 12.36 29.01 -7.18
CA THR A 368 13.78 28.77 -6.92
C THR A 368 14.01 27.31 -6.55
N LEU A 369 14.88 26.64 -7.30
CA LEU A 369 15.27 25.25 -7.11
C LEU A 369 16.66 25.19 -6.47
N ILE A 370 16.78 24.48 -5.35
CA ILE A 370 18.01 24.38 -4.57
C ILE A 370 18.41 22.90 -4.50
N MET A 371 19.58 22.54 -5.03
CA MET A 371 20.05 21.14 -5.07
C MET A 371 21.57 21.04 -5.21
N ASP A 372 22.13 19.84 -5.05
CA ASP A 372 23.54 19.58 -5.35
C ASP A 372 23.80 19.52 -6.87
N SER A 373 24.98 19.95 -7.31
CA SER A 373 25.46 19.91 -8.69
C SER A 373 25.32 18.54 -9.36
N GLN A 374 25.56 17.45 -8.64
CA GLN A 374 25.42 16.11 -9.19
C GLN A 374 23.95 15.75 -9.45
N ASP A 375 23.06 16.15 -8.55
CA ASP A 375 21.62 15.92 -8.68
C ASP A 375 21.02 16.81 -9.76
N PHE A 376 21.51 18.05 -9.90
CA PHE A 376 21.16 18.95 -11.01
C PHE A 376 21.47 18.30 -12.36
N VAL A 377 22.71 17.84 -12.57
CA VAL A 377 23.10 17.21 -13.84
C VAL A 377 22.30 15.94 -14.10
N LYS A 378 22.10 15.08 -13.09
CA LYS A 378 21.27 13.86 -13.22
C LYS A 378 19.81 14.19 -13.57
N MET A 379 19.27 15.27 -12.99
CA MET A 379 17.90 15.70 -13.25
C MET A 379 17.74 16.11 -14.71
N PHE A 380 18.65 16.93 -15.22
CA PHE A 380 18.62 17.39 -16.61
C PHE A 380 19.02 16.33 -17.65
N GLN A 381 19.70 15.26 -17.24
CA GLN A 381 19.91 14.06 -18.04
C GLN A 381 18.75 13.05 -17.96
N GLY A 382 17.68 13.32 -17.22
CA GLY A 382 16.54 12.40 -17.05
C GLY A 382 16.81 11.20 -16.15
N LYS A 383 17.99 11.12 -15.53
CA LYS A 383 18.39 10.06 -14.60
C LYS A 383 17.83 10.27 -13.19
N LEU A 384 17.28 11.45 -12.91
CA LEU A 384 16.62 11.79 -11.65
C LEU A 384 15.35 12.61 -11.95
N LYS A 385 14.19 12.12 -11.53
CA LYS A 385 12.93 12.86 -11.68
C LYS A 385 12.87 14.00 -10.64
N ALA A 386 12.36 15.17 -11.02
CA ALA A 386 12.30 16.34 -10.13
C ALA A 386 11.40 16.05 -8.91
N THR A 387 10.29 15.33 -9.13
CA THR A 387 9.42 14.80 -8.06
C THR A 387 10.15 13.89 -7.09
N ALA A 388 10.98 12.96 -7.58
CA ALA A 388 11.77 12.06 -6.74
C ALA A 388 12.87 12.82 -5.96
N ALA A 389 13.55 13.78 -6.61
CA ALA A 389 14.54 14.63 -5.96
C ALA A 389 13.91 15.46 -4.83
N PHE A 390 12.70 15.99 -5.04
CA PHE A 390 12.00 16.77 -4.03
C PHE A 390 11.56 15.92 -2.84
N MET A 391 10.95 14.75 -3.11
CA MET A 391 10.49 13.82 -2.07
C MET A 391 11.64 13.25 -1.23
N THR A 392 12.84 13.10 -1.81
CA THR A 392 14.04 12.61 -1.12
C THR A 392 14.89 13.73 -0.48
N GLY A 393 14.43 14.98 -0.53
CA GLY A 393 15.10 16.15 0.06
C GLY A 393 16.33 16.64 -0.71
N LYS A 394 16.65 16.02 -1.85
CA LYS A 394 17.76 16.39 -2.75
C LYS A 394 17.48 17.67 -3.54
N LEU A 395 16.20 17.99 -3.73
CA LEU A 395 15.72 19.23 -4.32
C LEU A 395 14.82 19.96 -3.31
N LYS A 396 15.14 21.21 -3.01
CA LYS A 396 14.24 22.12 -2.28
C LYS A 396 13.69 23.17 -3.23
N ILE A 397 12.39 23.41 -3.18
CA ILE A 397 11.71 24.39 -4.03
C ILE A 397 11.18 25.52 -3.14
N LYS A 398 11.44 26.77 -3.53
CA LYS A 398 10.79 27.97 -2.99
C LYS A 398 9.99 28.65 -4.10
N GLY A 399 8.86 29.30 -3.76
CA GLY A 399 7.99 29.95 -4.74
C GLY A 399 6.84 29.07 -5.24
N ASP A 400 6.36 29.32 -6.45
CA ASP A 400 5.19 28.66 -7.03
C ASP A 400 5.50 27.21 -7.45
N MET A 401 4.96 26.26 -6.68
CA MET A 401 5.14 24.82 -6.92
C MET A 401 4.53 24.37 -8.25
N GLY A 402 3.41 24.97 -8.69
CA GLY A 402 2.78 24.65 -9.96
C GLY A 402 3.66 25.04 -11.15
N LYS A 403 4.36 26.17 -11.04
CA LYS A 403 5.37 26.62 -12.01
C LYS A 403 6.61 25.73 -11.96
N ALA A 404 7.10 25.36 -10.76
CA ALA A 404 8.23 24.45 -10.60
C ALA A 404 8.01 23.09 -11.28
N MET A 405 6.80 22.54 -11.22
CA MET A 405 6.46 21.26 -11.86
C MET A 405 6.33 21.34 -13.39
N LYS A 406 6.18 22.54 -13.97
CA LYS A 406 6.24 22.71 -15.43
C LYS A 406 7.65 22.51 -15.98
N LEU A 407 8.68 22.76 -15.18
CA LEU A 407 10.07 22.52 -15.54
C LEU A 407 10.30 21.03 -15.86
N GLU A 408 9.75 20.11 -15.07
CA GLU A 408 9.89 18.66 -15.29
C GLU A 408 9.23 18.22 -16.62
N LYS A 409 8.06 18.77 -16.95
CA LYS A 409 7.39 18.50 -18.23
C LYS A 409 8.20 19.02 -19.43
N LEU A 410 8.83 20.18 -19.27
CA LEU A 410 9.73 20.75 -20.26
C LEU A 410 10.99 19.90 -20.45
N MET A 411 11.58 19.42 -19.36
CA MET A 411 12.73 18.52 -19.43
C MET A 411 12.38 17.21 -20.16
N GLY A 412 11.19 16.66 -19.92
CA GLY A 412 10.69 15.49 -20.63
C GLY A 412 10.46 15.72 -22.14
N SER A 413 10.01 16.92 -22.56
CA SER A 413 9.83 17.21 -24.00
C SER A 413 11.16 17.49 -24.71
N MET A 414 12.15 18.06 -24.03
CA MET A 414 13.49 18.32 -24.56
C MET A 414 14.33 17.04 -24.73
N GLN A 415 14.06 15.99 -23.93
CA GLN A 415 14.69 14.67 -24.06
C GLN A 415 14.34 13.92 -25.35
N SER A 416 13.25 14.28 -26.03
CA SER A 416 12.91 13.69 -27.34
C SER A 416 13.73 14.25 -28.51
N LYS A 417 14.54 15.28 -28.26
CA LYS A 417 15.37 16.00 -29.25
C LYS A 417 16.87 16.02 -28.89
N LEU A 418 17.25 15.31 -27.83
CA LEU A 418 18.61 14.98 -27.42
C LEU A 418 18.84 13.48 -27.69
#